data_AF-A0A412EKH8-F1
#
_entry.id   AF-A0A412EKH8-F1
#
_cell.length_a   1.000
_cell.length_b   1.000
_cell.length_c   1.000
_cell.angle_alpha   90.00
_cell.angle_beta   90.00
_cell.angle_gamma   90.00
#
_symmetry.space_group_name_H-M   'P 1'
#
loop_
_entity.id
_entity.type
_entity.pdbx_description
1 polymer ?
#
loop_
_entity_poly.entity_id
_entity_poly.type
_entity_poly.pdbx_seq_one_letter_code
_entity_poly.pdbx_strand_id
1 'polypeptide(L)'
;MLNTKINNKNVTLKTYNGGGYLQTGQTYCIYNDSFLYLHIGFNSLTASGIQNGTVLLTLPVKVSTNNQNIGVIGSGDNKALICAVGVSSNGYNIVCNGFVSAGNYIADLMFIRA
;
A
#
# COMPACT_ATOMS: atom_id res chain seq x y z
N MET A 1 15.09 -11.15 -21.09
CA MET A 1 14.95 -9.68 -21.05
C MET A 1 13.73 -9.37 -20.20
N LEU A 2 13.88 -8.68 -19.07
CA LEU A 2 12.74 -8.35 -18.20
C LEU A 2 11.84 -7.37 -18.96
N ASN A 3 10.55 -7.68 -19.11
CA ASN A 3 9.61 -6.78 -19.78
C ASN A 3 9.40 -5.54 -18.90
N THR A 4 9.95 -4.40 -19.31
CA THR A 4 9.86 -3.11 -18.59
C THR A 4 8.65 -2.28 -19.03
N LYS A 5 7.71 -2.88 -19.76
CA LYS A 5 6.53 -2.20 -20.28
C LYS A 5 5.25 -2.90 -19.85
N ILE A 6 4.27 -2.08 -19.47
CA ILE A 6 2.87 -2.50 -19.27
C ILE A 6 2.02 -1.64 -20.19
N ASN A 7 1.19 -2.26 -21.02
CA ASN A 7 0.38 -1.59 -22.05
C ASN A 7 1.20 -0.66 -22.96
N ASN A 8 2.35 -1.15 -23.45
CA ASN A 8 3.31 -0.41 -24.28
C ASN A 8 3.92 0.86 -23.65
N LYS A 9 3.70 1.11 -22.36
CA LYS A 9 4.29 2.23 -21.61
C LYS A 9 5.41 1.73 -20.72
N ASN A 10 6.52 2.46 -20.69
CA ASN A 10 7.59 2.22 -19.72
C ASN A 10 7.04 2.35 -18.30
N VAL A 11 7.54 1.51 -17.39
CA VAL A 11 7.18 1.59 -15.97
C VAL A 11 8.41 1.89 -15.13
N THR A 12 8.20 2.60 -14.03
CA THR A 12 9.20 2.87 -13.01
C THR A 12 8.93 1.97 -11.81
N LEU A 13 9.98 1.31 -11.31
CA LEU A 13 9.96 0.58 -10.04
C LEU A 13 10.51 1.49 -8.95
N LYS A 14 9.75 1.67 -7.86
CA LYS A 14 10.22 2.30 -6.64
C LYS A 14 10.12 1.31 -5.49
N THR A 15 11.25 0.98 -4.89
CA THR A 15 11.32 0.24 -3.63
C THR A 15 11.38 1.21 -2.45
N TYR A 16 10.83 0.79 -1.32
CA TYR A 16 10.88 1.52 -0.07
C TYR A 16 11.74 0.74 0.90
N ASN A 17 12.75 1.41 1.45
CA ASN A 17 13.60 0.82 2.48
C ASN A 17 12.77 0.64 3.75
N GLY A 18 12.99 -0.47 4.47
CA GLY A 18 12.25 -0.79 5.69
C GLY A 18 12.40 0.28 6.77
N GLY A 19 11.34 0.46 7.57
CA GLY A 19 11.28 1.43 8.66
C GLY A 19 9.83 1.64 9.13
N GLY A 20 9.63 2.00 10.41
CA GLY A 20 8.29 2.14 10.99
C GLY A 20 7.47 0.86 10.85
N TYR A 21 6.30 0.96 10.22
CA TYR A 21 5.43 -0.20 9.93
C TYR A 21 5.91 -1.04 8.74
N LEU A 22 6.82 -0.56 7.89
CA LEU A 22 7.21 -1.22 6.62
C LEU A 22 8.37 -2.23 6.77
N GLN A 23 8.54 -2.80 7.97
CA GLN A 23 9.73 -3.59 8.33
C GLN A 23 9.86 -4.95 7.63
N THR A 24 8.85 -5.38 6.86
CA THR A 24 8.91 -6.65 6.11
C THR A 24 9.92 -6.64 4.96
N GLY A 25 10.44 -5.45 4.59
CA GLY A 25 11.48 -5.31 3.56
C GLY A 25 10.99 -5.54 2.12
N GLN A 26 9.68 -5.71 1.92
CA GLN A 26 9.08 -5.99 0.62
C GLN A 26 7.94 -4.99 0.35
N THR A 27 8.21 -3.68 0.39
CA THR A 27 7.25 -2.67 -0.09
C THR A 27 7.79 -2.03 -1.36
N TYR A 28 7.01 -2.05 -2.42
CA TYR A 28 7.38 -1.46 -3.70
C TYR A 28 6.15 -1.01 -4.49
N CYS A 29 6.34 -0.05 -5.39
CA CYS A 29 5.35 0.27 -6.39
C CYS A 29 5.95 0.25 -7.81
N ILE A 30 5.09 -0.11 -8.77
CA ILE A 30 5.36 -0.08 -10.20
C ILE A 30 4.34 0.87 -10.81
N TYR A 31 4.80 1.90 -11.52
CA TYR A 31 3.90 2.94 -12.01
C TYR A 31 4.34 3.53 -13.35
N ASN A 32 3.39 4.16 -14.02
CA ASN A 32 3.60 5.00 -15.19
C ASN A 32 2.61 6.18 -15.15
N ASP A 33 2.39 6.84 -16.29
CA ASP A 33 1.48 7.99 -16.38
C ASP A 33 0.00 7.62 -16.30
N SER A 34 -0.36 6.33 -16.29
CA SER A 34 -1.75 5.86 -16.28
C SER A 34 -2.15 5.15 -15.00
N PHE A 35 -1.27 4.34 -14.42
CA PHE A 35 -1.57 3.60 -13.20
C PHE A 35 -0.39 3.52 -12.23
N LEU A 36 -0.68 3.12 -11.00
CA LEU A 36 0.28 2.70 -9.99
C LEU A 36 -0.20 1.40 -9.36
N TYR A 37 0.60 0.35 -9.47
CA TYR A 37 0.47 -0.86 -8.66
C TYR A 37 1.34 -0.72 -7.41
N LEU A 38 0.78 -1.01 -6.24
CA LEU A 38 1.46 -0.96 -4.96
C LEU A 38 1.35 -2.34 -4.29
N HIS A 39 2.50 -2.90 -3.95
CA HIS A 39 2.61 -3.98 -3.00
C HIS A 39 3.15 -3.40 -1.68
N ILE A 40 2.40 -3.58 -0.60
CA ILE A 40 2.79 -3.14 0.73
C ILE A 40 2.83 -4.32 1.68
N GLY A 41 4.02 -4.59 2.22
CA GLY A 41 4.22 -5.47 3.35
C GLY A 41 4.47 -4.66 4.60
N PHE A 42 3.63 -4.78 5.62
CA PHE A 42 3.76 -4.02 6.86
C PHE A 42 3.51 -4.89 8.10
N ASN A 43 4.07 -4.48 9.21
CA ASN A 43 3.91 -5.13 10.51
C ASN A 43 3.37 -4.12 11.52
N SER A 44 2.41 -4.57 12.32
CA SER A 44 1.96 -3.89 13.53
C SER A 44 2.72 -4.46 14.73
N LEU A 45 3.73 -3.72 15.19
CA LEU A 45 4.73 -4.19 16.17
C LEU A 45 4.26 -4.07 17.62
N THR A 46 3.14 -3.40 17.87
CA THR A 46 2.65 -3.10 19.22
C THR A 46 1.29 -3.74 19.46
N ALA A 47 1.05 -4.18 20.71
CA ALA A 47 -0.26 -4.68 21.13
C ALA A 47 -1.39 -3.65 20.94
N SER A 48 -1.03 -2.36 20.91
CA SER A 48 -1.96 -1.25 20.64
C SER A 48 -2.44 -1.16 19.19
N GLY A 49 -1.89 -1.95 18.26
CA GLY A 49 -2.28 -1.94 16.86
C GLY A 49 -1.96 -0.63 16.12
N ILE A 50 -2.33 -0.59 14.83
CA ILE A 50 -2.28 0.62 14.00
C ILE A 50 -3.65 1.29 14.02
N GLN A 51 -3.66 2.57 14.36
CA GLN A 51 -4.87 3.37 14.54
C GLN A 51 -5.38 3.94 13.20
N ASN A 52 -6.68 4.23 13.16
CA ASN A 52 -7.32 4.87 12.00
C ASN A 52 -6.66 6.22 11.67
N GLY A 53 -6.44 6.48 10.38
CA GLY A 53 -5.80 7.70 9.88
C GLY A 53 -4.27 7.67 9.91
N THR A 54 -3.64 6.63 10.48
CA THR A 54 -2.17 6.50 10.48
C THR A 54 -1.65 6.41 9.04
N VAL A 55 -0.68 7.25 8.69
CA VAL A 55 0.02 7.17 7.40
C VAL A 55 0.95 5.96 7.41
N LEU A 56 0.73 5.03 6.49
CA LEU A 56 1.55 3.83 6.33
C LEU A 56 2.68 4.05 5.33
N LEU A 57 2.41 4.82 4.27
CA LEU A 57 3.32 5.03 3.15
C LEU A 57 3.00 6.33 2.41
N THR A 58 4.01 7.01 1.90
CA THR A 58 3.85 8.11 0.93
C THR A 58 4.34 7.65 -0.44
N LEU A 59 3.44 7.72 -1.42
CA LEU A 59 3.69 7.37 -2.82
C LEU A 59 4.62 8.40 -3.49
N PRO A 60 5.45 8.00 -4.47
CA PRO A 60 6.30 8.92 -5.22
C PRO A 60 5.50 9.82 -6.16
N VAL A 61 4.23 9.47 -6.42
CA VAL A 61 3.40 10.11 -7.43
C VAL A 61 1.93 10.10 -7.01
N LYS A 62 1.19 11.15 -7.38
CA LYS A 62 -0.22 11.35 -6.96
C LYS A 62 -1.20 10.39 -7.63
N VAL A 63 -2.03 9.69 -6.87
CA VAL A 63 -3.08 8.81 -7.41
C VAL A 63 -4.47 9.42 -7.21
N SER A 64 -5.44 8.92 -7.99
CA SER A 64 -6.84 9.34 -7.88
C SER A 64 -7.41 8.99 -6.51
N THR A 65 -8.13 9.94 -5.92
CA THR A 65 -8.84 9.77 -4.64
C THR A 65 -10.29 9.32 -4.84
N ASN A 66 -10.77 9.25 -6.09
CA ASN A 66 -12.18 8.97 -6.41
C ASN A 66 -12.52 7.47 -6.28
N ASN A 67 -11.52 6.58 -6.26
CA ASN A 67 -11.68 5.15 -6.03
C ASN A 67 -10.90 4.79 -4.75
N GLN A 68 -11.58 4.83 -3.59
CA GLN A 68 -10.99 4.36 -2.34
C GLN A 68 -10.81 2.84 -2.42
N ASN A 69 -9.71 2.39 -3.00
CA ASN A 69 -9.41 0.97 -3.12
C ASN A 69 -9.22 0.37 -1.73
N ILE A 70 -10.13 -0.52 -1.33
CA ILE A 70 -10.05 -1.33 -0.11
C ILE A 70 -9.06 -2.47 -0.38
N GLY A 71 -7.87 -2.42 0.22
CA GLY A 71 -6.98 -3.59 0.25
C GLY A 71 -7.56 -4.67 1.17
N VAL A 72 -7.60 -5.92 0.72
CA VAL A 72 -7.88 -7.07 1.60
C VAL A 72 -6.58 -7.48 2.27
N ILE A 73 -6.58 -7.49 3.60
CA ILE A 73 -5.41 -7.88 4.38
C ILE A 73 -5.65 -9.28 4.95
N GLY A 74 -4.88 -10.26 4.48
CA GLY A 74 -4.83 -11.59 5.06
C GLY A 74 -3.92 -11.61 6.28
N SER A 75 -4.34 -12.24 7.38
CA SER A 75 -3.46 -12.64 8.48
C SER A 75 -3.31 -14.17 8.47
N GLY A 76 -2.14 -14.68 8.87
CA GLY A 76 -1.88 -16.13 8.94
C GLY A 76 -2.75 -16.89 9.93
N ASP A 77 -3.46 -16.17 10.82
CA ASP A 77 -4.16 -16.73 11.97
C ASP A 77 -5.68 -16.50 11.85
N ASN A 78 -6.31 -16.99 10.78
CA ASN A 78 -7.77 -17.15 10.58
C ASN A 78 -8.70 -15.95 10.92
N LYS A 79 -8.18 -14.73 11.06
CA LYS A 79 -8.95 -13.51 11.24
C LYS A 79 -8.58 -12.56 10.11
N ALA A 80 -9.18 -12.79 8.94
CA ALA A 80 -9.13 -11.85 7.83
C ALA A 80 -9.93 -10.59 8.21
N LEU A 81 -9.30 -9.68 8.96
CA LEU A 81 -9.83 -8.35 9.17
C LEU A 81 -9.59 -7.55 7.89
N ILE A 82 -10.67 -7.14 7.24
CA ILE A 82 -10.63 -6.17 6.15
C ILE A 82 -10.22 -4.83 6.78
N CYS A 83 -8.93 -4.58 6.93
CA CYS A 83 -8.47 -3.20 7.06
C CYS A 83 -8.48 -2.61 5.66
N ALA A 84 -9.37 -1.64 5.44
CA ALA A 84 -9.25 -0.80 4.25
C ALA A 84 -7.96 -0.01 4.43
N VAL A 85 -6.96 -0.21 3.60
CA VAL A 85 -5.95 0.83 3.38
C VAL A 85 -6.56 1.82 2.40
N GLY A 86 -6.52 3.11 2.72
CA GLY A 86 -7.12 4.17 1.90
C GLY A 86 -6.08 5.10 1.33
N VAL A 87 -6.48 5.94 0.36
CA VAL A 87 -5.67 7.07 -0.11
C VAL A 87 -6.19 8.32 0.59
N SER A 88 -5.29 9.10 1.19
CA SER A 88 -5.66 10.38 1.79
C SER A 88 -6.11 11.38 0.72
N SER A 89 -6.78 12.45 1.14
CA SER A 89 -7.28 13.51 0.25
C SER A 89 -6.20 14.20 -0.59
N ASN A 90 -4.92 14.12 -0.19
CA ASN A 90 -3.82 14.69 -0.97
C ASN A 90 -3.38 13.79 -2.15
N GLY A 91 -3.85 12.54 -2.20
CA GLY A 91 -3.54 11.59 -3.28
C GLY A 91 -2.13 10.97 -3.20
N TYR A 92 -1.34 11.27 -2.18
CA TYR A 92 0.02 10.76 -2.00
C TYR A 92 0.13 9.76 -0.86
N ASN A 93 -0.69 9.86 0.18
CA ASN A 93 -0.51 9.01 1.36
C ASN A 93 -1.46 7.82 1.35
N ILE A 94 -0.91 6.64 1.60
CA ILE A 94 -1.66 5.47 2.00
C ILE A 94 -1.86 5.52 3.50
N VAL A 95 -3.10 5.40 3.94
CA VAL A 95 -3.51 5.50 5.34
C VAL A 95 -4.23 4.24 5.79
N CYS A 96 -4.08 3.90 7.07
CA CYS A 96 -4.93 2.92 7.72
C CYS A 96 -6.36 3.47 7.81
N ASN A 97 -7.34 2.77 7.23
CA ASN A 97 -8.76 3.08 7.35
C ASN A 97 -9.42 1.99 8.21
N GLY A 98 -9.57 2.30 9.51
CA GLY A 98 -9.95 1.37 10.56
C GLY A 98 -8.80 1.05 11.53
N PHE A 99 -8.88 -0.11 12.18
CA PHE A 99 -7.91 -0.57 13.17
C PHE A 99 -7.23 -1.87 12.71
N VAL A 100 -5.90 -1.93 12.82
CA VAL A 100 -5.12 -3.14 12.52
C VAL A 100 -4.50 -3.67 13.80
N SER A 101 -4.82 -4.90 14.18
CA SER A 101 -4.21 -5.56 15.34
C SER A 101 -2.70 -5.80 15.16
N ALA A 102 -2.01 -6.26 16.20
CA ALA A 102 -0.62 -6.71 16.07
C ALA A 102 -0.53 -7.88 15.07
N GLY A 103 0.48 -7.88 14.20
CA GLY A 103 0.65 -8.91 13.17
C GLY A 103 1.44 -8.48 11.94
N ASN A 104 1.64 -9.43 11.03
CA ASN A 104 2.22 -9.21 9.70
C ASN A 104 1.13 -9.18 8.65
N TYR A 105 1.23 -8.23 7.73
CA TYR A 105 0.18 -7.92 6.77
C TYR A 105 0.77 -7.61 5.39
N ILE A 106 0.04 -8.03 4.37
CA ILE A 106 0.35 -7.75 2.96
C ILE A 106 -0.92 -7.20 2.31
N ALA A 107 -0.77 -6.19 1.47
CA ALA A 107 -1.82 -5.74 0.58
C ALA A 107 -1.26 -5.42 -0.82
N ASP A 108 -2.04 -5.77 -1.83
CA ASP A 108 -1.79 -5.41 -3.23
C ASP A 108 -2.91 -4.49 -3.71
N LEU A 109 -2.52 -3.35 -4.30
CA LEU A 109 -3.43 -2.26 -4.65
C LEU A 109 -3.12 -1.75 -6.05
N MET A 110 -4.15 -1.39 -6.80
CA MET A 110 -3.99 -0.79 -8.13
C MET A 110 -4.76 0.52 -8.21
N PHE A 111 -4.06 1.62 -8.48
CA PHE A 111 -4.61 2.95 -8.58
C PHE A 111 -4.51 3.51 -10.00
N ILE A 112 -5.48 4.34 -10.36
CA ILE A 112 -5.39 5.23 -11.52
C ILE A 112 -4.63 6.49 -11.09
N ARG A 113 -3.76 7.01 -11.95
CA ARG A 113 -3.01 8.25 -11.70
C ARG A 113 -3.97 9.46 -11.69
N ALA A 114 -3.69 10.46 -10.85
CA ALA A 114 -4.44 11.73 -10.81
C ALA A 114 -3.80 12.80 -11.67
#